data_AF-A0AAU4HFP0-F1
#
_entry.id   AF-A0AAU4HFP0-F1
#
_cell.length_a   1.000
_cell.length_b   1.000
_cell.length_c   1.000
_cell.angle_alpha   90.00
_cell.angle_beta   90.00
_cell.angle_gamma   90.00
#
_symmetry.space_group_name_H-M   'P 1'
#
loop_
_entity.id
_entity.type
_entity.pdbx_description
1 polymer ?
#
loop_
_entity_poly.entity_id
_entity_poly.type
_entity_poly.pdbx_seq_one_letter_code
_entity_poly.pdbx_strand_id
1 'polypeptide(L)'
;MRAETLRARGGELPDWARPQIDGLAVAGRQACGELRDQAVARGITGSAGTVTSAAAVMVAVFAISSTLTTLDSKQFGVGLAAAILLDAAVIRAVVLPSATILLGQGNWWTPRVLARAEMSTARPDHEPTLVRPAPHDPRHRVASRP
;
A
#
# COMPACT_ATOMS: atom_id res chain seq x y z
N MET A 1 24.53 30.66 27.26
CA MET A 1 24.93 31.71 26.29
C MET A 1 25.62 31.08 25.07
N ARG A 2 24.91 30.24 24.28
CA ARG A 2 25.50 29.54 23.10
C ARG A 2 24.48 29.08 22.03
N ALA A 3 23.19 29.41 22.19
CA ALA A 3 22.14 29.00 21.27
C ALA A 3 21.82 30.04 20.17
N GLU A 4 22.41 31.24 20.24
CA GLU A 4 22.05 32.37 19.36
C GLU A 4 22.92 32.51 18.10
N THR A 5 24.02 31.76 17.96
CA THR A 5 24.97 31.94 16.84
C THR A 5 24.61 31.20 15.55
N LEU A 6 23.65 30.27 15.54
CA LEU A 6 23.29 29.50 14.34
C LEU A 6 22.22 30.16 13.47
N ARG A 7 21.54 31.19 13.96
CA ARG A 7 20.46 31.89 13.24
C ARG A 7 20.98 33.03 12.34
N ALA A 8 22.23 33.46 12.51
CA ALA A 8 22.79 34.65 11.86
C ALA A 8 23.57 34.40 10.56
N ARG A 9 23.89 33.14 10.21
CA ARG A 9 24.36 32.81 8.85
C ARG A 9 23.12 32.63 7.98
N GLY A 10 22.86 33.58 7.07
CA GLY A 10 21.91 33.40 5.96
C GLY A 10 22.37 32.23 5.08
N GLY A 11 22.02 31.02 5.49
CA GLY A 11 22.76 29.80 5.21
C GLY A 11 22.60 29.31 3.78
N GLU A 12 23.38 29.86 2.86
CA GLU A 12 23.73 29.12 1.65
C GLU A 12 24.56 27.90 2.05
N LEU A 13 24.08 26.73 1.66
CA LEU A 13 24.80 25.47 1.86
C LEU A 13 26.15 25.55 1.12
N PRO A 14 27.27 25.16 1.77
CA PRO A 14 28.57 25.11 1.12
C PRO A 14 28.51 24.30 -0.18
N ASP A 15 29.16 24.76 -1.25
CA ASP A 15 29.06 24.15 -2.59
C ASP A 15 29.47 22.67 -2.63
N TRP A 16 30.36 22.25 -1.73
CA TRP A 16 30.77 20.84 -1.56
C TRP A 16 29.68 19.95 -0.95
N ALA A 17 28.73 20.53 -0.21
CA ALA A 17 27.68 19.78 0.48
C ALA A 17 26.44 19.55 -0.39
N ARG A 18 26.17 20.43 -1.37
CA ARG A 18 25.01 20.34 -2.28
C ARG A 18 24.87 18.98 -2.98
N PRO A 19 25.90 18.44 -3.67
CA PRO A 19 25.78 17.14 -4.36
C PRO A 19 25.51 15.96 -3.41
N GLN A 20 26.02 16.03 -2.17
CA GLN A 20 25.77 15.02 -1.14
C GLN A 20 24.29 15.04 -0.69
N ILE A 21 23.73 16.23 -0.48
CA ILE A 21 22.33 16.40 -0.02
C ILE A 21 21.36 16.03 -1.14
N ASP A 22 21.63 16.44 -2.37
CA ASP A 22 20.81 16.10 -3.54
C ASP A 22 20.77 14.58 -3.76
N GLY A 23 21.91 13.89 -3.59
CA GLY A 23 22.00 12.43 -3.63
C GLY A 23 21.16 11.74 -2.55
N LEU A 24 21.21 12.24 -1.31
CA LEU A 24 20.38 11.72 -0.20
C LEU A 24 18.89 11.98 -0.44
N ALA A 25 18.52 13.12 -1.04
CA ALA A 25 17.15 13.44 -1.37
C ALA A 25 16.60 12.55 -2.50
N VAL A 26 17.40 12.25 -3.52
CA VAL A 26 17.04 11.29 -4.59
C VAL A 26 16.88 9.89 -4.02
N ALA A 27 17.85 9.42 -3.22
CA ALA A 27 17.79 8.12 -2.58
C ALA A 27 16.56 7.99 -1.66
N GLY A 28 16.23 9.04 -0.90
CA GLY A 28 15.03 9.08 -0.07
C GLY A 28 13.72 8.98 -0.87
N ARG A 29 13.64 9.69 -2.02
CA ARG A 29 12.48 9.58 -2.93
C ARG A 29 12.35 8.18 -3.53
N GLN A 30 13.47 7.55 -3.89
CA GLN A 30 13.49 6.18 -4.40
C GLN A 30 13.00 5.17 -3.35
N ALA A 31 13.52 5.27 -2.12
CA ALA A 31 13.11 4.40 -1.00
C ALA A 31 11.61 4.55 -0.67
N CYS A 32 11.07 5.78 -0.65
CA CYS A 32 9.62 5.99 -0.47
C CYS A 32 8.79 5.39 -1.62
N GLY A 33 9.30 5.43 -2.86
CA GLY A 33 8.67 4.79 -4.01
C GLY A 33 8.57 3.27 -3.84
N GLU A 34 9.69 2.62 -3.49
CA GLU A 34 9.75 1.18 -3.26
C GLU A 34 8.81 0.73 -2.13
N LEU A 35 8.76 1.49 -1.02
CA LEU A 35 7.87 1.19 0.11
C LEU A 35 6.40 1.26 -0.28
N ARG A 36 6.02 2.25 -1.10
CA ARG A 36 4.64 2.39 -1.61
C ARG A 36 4.26 1.19 -2.48
N ASP A 37 5.14 0.79 -3.40
CA ASP A 37 4.87 -0.31 -4.32
C ASP A 37 4.77 -1.65 -3.56
N GLN A 38 5.61 -1.86 -2.54
CA GLN A 38 5.51 -3.01 -1.64
C GLN A 38 4.21 -3.03 -0.83
N ALA A 39 3.73 -1.87 -0.37
CA ALA A 39 2.46 -1.77 0.36
C ALA A 39 1.26 -2.14 -0.53
N VAL A 40 1.24 -1.64 -1.77
CA VAL A 40 0.21 -1.99 -2.77
C VAL A 40 0.27 -3.48 -3.09
N ALA A 41 1.46 -4.03 -3.36
CA ALA A 41 1.63 -5.45 -3.66
C ALA A 41 1.13 -6.36 -2.52
N ARG A 42 1.46 -6.02 -1.26
CA ARG A 42 0.95 -6.76 -0.09
C ARG A 42 -0.57 -6.69 0.03
N GLY A 43 -1.17 -5.51 -0.17
CA GLY A 43 -2.63 -5.35 -0.10
C GLY A 43 -3.38 -6.16 -1.18
N ILE A 44 -2.85 -6.17 -2.41
CA ILE A 44 -3.42 -6.95 -3.51
C ILE A 44 -3.29 -8.44 -3.22
N THR A 45 -2.11 -8.90 -2.82
CA THR A 45 -1.85 -10.33 -2.55
C THR A 45 -2.72 -10.86 -1.41
N GLY A 46 -2.90 -10.06 -0.35
CA GLY A 46 -3.71 -10.44 0.81
C GLY A 46 -5.21 -10.55 0.49
N SER A 47 -5.73 -9.78 -0.46
CA SER A 47 -7.15 -9.78 -0.81
C SER A 47 -7.49 -10.61 -2.07
N ALA A 48 -6.50 -10.97 -2.89
CA ALA A 48 -6.71 -11.66 -4.16
C ALA A 48 -7.48 -12.99 -4.01
N GLY A 49 -7.19 -13.76 -2.96
CA GLY A 49 -7.85 -15.06 -2.73
C GLY A 49 -9.36 -14.94 -2.51
N THR A 50 -9.78 -14.09 -1.57
CA THR A 50 -11.21 -13.87 -1.24
C THR A 50 -12.00 -13.32 -2.43
N VAL A 51 -11.36 -12.49 -3.24
CA VAL A 51 -12.03 -11.88 -4.39
C VAL A 51 -12.19 -12.88 -5.51
N THR A 52 -11.16 -13.65 -5.78
CA THR A 52 -11.18 -14.68 -6.82
C THR A 52 -12.22 -15.75 -6.49
N SER A 53 -12.36 -16.13 -5.21
CA SER A 53 -13.40 -17.08 -4.79
C SER A 53 -14.81 -16.50 -4.95
N ALA A 54 -15.04 -15.25 -4.57
CA ALA A 54 -16.32 -14.58 -4.77
C ALA A 54 -16.67 -14.48 -6.27
N ALA A 55 -15.72 -14.08 -7.11
CA ALA A 55 -15.89 -14.00 -8.55
C ALA A 55 -16.22 -15.38 -9.16
N ALA A 56 -15.54 -16.44 -8.73
CA ALA A 56 -15.79 -17.79 -9.23
C ALA A 56 -17.23 -18.25 -8.96
N VAL A 57 -17.74 -18.03 -7.75
CA VAL A 57 -19.13 -18.38 -7.39
C VAL A 57 -20.13 -17.57 -8.22
N MET A 58 -19.90 -16.27 -8.40
CA MET A 58 -20.77 -15.42 -9.20
C MET A 58 -20.82 -15.85 -10.67
N VAL A 59 -19.66 -16.15 -11.26
CA VAL A 59 -19.59 -16.66 -12.64
C VAL A 59 -20.32 -17.99 -12.77
N ALA A 60 -20.15 -18.91 -11.81
CA ALA A 60 -20.85 -20.19 -11.82
C ALA A 60 -22.37 -20.02 -11.73
N VAL A 61 -22.86 -19.14 -10.86
CA VAL A 61 -24.30 -18.85 -10.71
C VAL A 61 -24.89 -18.31 -12.01
N PHE A 62 -24.24 -17.33 -12.65
CA PHE A 62 -24.74 -16.78 -13.92
C PHE A 62 -24.62 -17.76 -15.09
N ALA A 63 -23.57 -18.58 -15.13
CA ALA A 63 -23.42 -19.62 -16.15
C ALA A 63 -24.56 -20.64 -16.06
N ILE A 64 -24.88 -21.14 -14.86
CA ILE A 64 -25.99 -22.07 -14.64
C ILE A 64 -27.32 -21.39 -14.96
N SER A 65 -27.57 -20.20 -14.41
CA SER A 65 -28.82 -19.45 -14.64
C SER A 65 -29.07 -19.16 -16.13
N SER A 66 -28.01 -18.88 -16.91
CA SER A 66 -28.11 -18.67 -18.35
C SER A 66 -28.61 -19.91 -19.11
N THR A 67 -28.45 -21.12 -18.57
CA THR A 67 -28.87 -22.35 -19.26
C THR A 67 -30.38 -22.60 -19.11
N LEU A 68 -31.00 -22.15 -18.02
CA LEU A 68 -32.40 -22.46 -17.67
C LEU A 68 -33.44 -21.45 -18.21
N THR A 69 -33.03 -20.48 -19.03
CA THR A 69 -33.84 -19.28 -19.31
C THR A 69 -33.99 -18.98 -20.81
N THR A 70 -34.95 -18.13 -21.17
CA THR A 70 -35.26 -17.71 -22.55
C THR A 70 -34.09 -16.96 -23.20
N LEU A 71 -34.14 -16.81 -24.53
CA LEU A 71 -33.04 -16.29 -25.35
C LEU A 71 -32.45 -14.96 -24.84
N ASP A 72 -33.30 -14.03 -24.39
CA ASP A 72 -32.89 -12.73 -23.85
C ASP A 72 -32.05 -12.89 -22.58
N SER A 73 -32.53 -13.69 -21.65
CA SER A 73 -31.85 -13.96 -20.38
C SER A 73 -30.53 -14.71 -20.57
N LYS A 74 -30.38 -15.49 -21.66
CA LYS A 74 -29.10 -16.10 -22.05
C LYS A 74 -28.04 -15.05 -22.38
N GLN A 75 -28.42 -14.05 -23.17
CA GLN A 75 -27.52 -12.96 -23.56
C GLN A 75 -27.08 -12.16 -22.34
N PHE A 76 -28.02 -11.82 -21.45
CA PHE A 76 -27.70 -11.13 -20.19
C PHE A 76 -26.83 -11.99 -19.26
N GLY A 77 -27.13 -13.28 -19.11
CA GLY A 77 -26.36 -14.18 -18.24
C GLY A 77 -24.91 -14.35 -18.69
N VAL A 78 -24.69 -14.58 -19.98
CA VAL A 78 -23.33 -14.70 -20.55
C VAL A 78 -22.59 -13.36 -20.48
N GLY A 79 -23.26 -12.25 -20.82
CA GLY A 79 -22.67 -10.91 -20.74
C GLY A 79 -22.26 -10.54 -19.32
N LEU A 80 -23.09 -10.86 -18.33
CA LEU A 80 -22.81 -10.57 -16.93
C LEU A 80 -21.69 -11.45 -16.35
N ALA A 81 -21.67 -12.74 -16.71
CA ALA A 81 -20.57 -13.62 -16.35
C ALA A 81 -19.22 -13.11 -16.92
N ALA A 82 -19.20 -12.67 -18.17
CA ALA A 82 -18.02 -12.08 -18.79
C ALA A 82 -17.61 -10.74 -18.13
N ALA A 83 -18.58 -9.88 -17.80
CA ALA A 83 -18.31 -8.61 -17.12
C ALA A 83 -17.68 -8.80 -15.73
N ILE A 84 -18.18 -9.77 -14.95
CA ILE A 84 -17.63 -10.10 -13.63
C ILE A 84 -16.21 -10.64 -13.75
N LEU A 85 -15.95 -11.52 -14.71
CA LEU A 85 -14.63 -12.06 -14.95
C LEU A 85 -13.65 -10.96 -15.37
N LEU A 86 -14.08 -10.05 -16.26
CA LEU A 86 -13.29 -8.91 -16.70
C LEU A 86 -12.98 -7.95 -15.55
N ASP A 87 -13.95 -7.66 -14.67
CA ASP A 87 -13.75 -6.80 -13.51
C ASP A 87 -12.75 -7.40 -12.52
N ALA A 88 -12.96 -8.66 -12.14
CA ALA A 88 -12.10 -9.37 -11.20
C ALA A 88 -10.67 -9.55 -11.71
N ALA A 89 -10.48 -9.75 -13.03
CA ALA A 89 -9.17 -9.96 -13.62
C ALA A 89 -8.53 -8.64 -14.08
N VAL A 90 -9.13 -7.93 -15.02
CA VAL A 90 -8.49 -6.77 -15.69
C VAL A 90 -8.62 -5.50 -14.85
N ILE A 91 -9.84 -5.19 -14.41
CA ILE A 91 -10.06 -3.95 -13.65
C ILE A 91 -9.29 -4.02 -12.34
N ARG A 92 -9.35 -5.14 -11.62
CA ARG A 92 -8.68 -5.27 -10.34
C ARG A 92 -7.16 -5.45 -10.42
N ALA A 93 -6.65 -6.23 -11.38
CA ALA A 93 -5.21 -6.49 -11.45
C ALA A 93 -4.43 -5.37 -12.14
N VAL A 94 -5.08 -4.56 -12.99
CA VAL A 94 -4.40 -3.53 -13.79
C VAL A 94 -4.93 -2.14 -13.50
N VAL A 95 -6.24 -1.92 -13.68
CA VAL A 95 -6.82 -0.57 -13.59
C VAL A 95 -6.71 -0.03 -12.18
N LEU A 96 -7.05 -0.83 -11.18
CA LEU A 96 -7.01 -0.45 -9.77
C LEU A 96 -5.59 -0.06 -9.31
N PRO A 97 -4.52 -0.88 -9.46
CA PRO A 97 -3.18 -0.47 -9.06
C PRO A 97 -2.64 0.70 -9.87
N SER A 98 -2.97 0.78 -11.17
CA SER A 98 -2.56 1.92 -11.99
C SER A 98 -3.19 3.21 -11.47
N ALA A 99 -4.48 3.18 -11.11
CA ALA A 99 -5.18 4.33 -10.56
C ALA A 99 -4.60 4.75 -9.20
N THR A 100 -4.31 3.82 -8.28
CA THR A 100 -3.75 4.19 -6.95
C THR A 100 -2.35 4.79 -7.06
N ILE A 101 -1.56 4.37 -8.03
CA ILE A 101 -0.25 4.96 -8.33
C ILE A 101 -0.40 6.34 -8.97
N LEU A 102 -1.34 6.51 -9.92
CA LEU A 102 -1.53 7.74 -10.69
C LEU A 102 -2.17 8.86 -9.85
N LEU A 103 -3.21 8.55 -9.08
CA LEU A 103 -3.89 9.51 -8.20
C LEU A 103 -3.08 9.84 -6.95
N GLY A 104 -2.11 8.99 -6.57
CA GLY A 104 -1.17 9.24 -5.49
C GLY A 104 -1.86 9.64 -4.18
N GLN A 105 -1.48 10.79 -3.63
CA GLN A 105 -2.02 11.30 -2.36
C GLN A 105 -3.53 11.59 -2.38
N GLY A 106 -4.11 11.86 -3.56
CA GLY A 106 -5.55 12.10 -3.69
C GLY A 106 -6.40 10.86 -3.39
N ASN A 107 -5.86 9.66 -3.61
CA ASN A 107 -6.54 8.40 -3.31
C ASN A 107 -6.62 8.10 -1.80
N TRP A 108 -5.73 8.70 -1.01
CA TRP A 108 -5.60 8.47 0.44
C TRP A 108 -6.21 9.61 1.27
N TRP A 109 -7.12 10.38 0.68
CA TRP A 109 -7.76 11.47 1.39
C TRP A 109 -8.69 10.95 2.49
N THR A 110 -8.29 11.11 3.74
CA THR A 110 -9.14 10.83 4.90
C THR A 110 -10.01 12.05 5.21
N PRO A 111 -11.35 11.96 5.11
CA PRO A 111 -12.21 13.07 5.46
C PRO A 111 -12.05 13.42 6.94
N ARG A 112 -12.00 14.73 7.26
CA ARG A 112 -11.72 15.26 8.62
C ARG A 112 -12.60 14.66 9.73
N VAL A 113 -13.81 14.23 9.37
CA VAL A 113 -14.76 13.58 10.31
C VAL A 113 -14.23 12.22 10.77
N LEU A 114 -13.66 11.43 9.86
CA LEU A 114 -13.09 10.12 10.18
C LEU A 114 -11.79 10.26 10.97
N ALA A 115 -10.92 11.22 10.60
CA ALA A 115 -9.70 11.51 11.36
C ALA A 115 -9.99 11.91 12.82
N ARG A 116 -11.10 12.63 13.07
CA ARG A 116 -11.54 12.96 14.43
C ARG A 116 -12.10 11.74 15.17
N ALA A 117 -12.82 10.86 14.48
CA ALA A 117 -13.36 9.63 15.06
C ALA A 117 -12.24 8.67 15.47
N GLU A 118 -11.23 8.46 14.62
CA GLU A 118 -10.06 7.61 14.90
C GLU A 118 -9.31 8.09 16.14
N MET A 119 -9.13 9.40 16.29
CA MET A 119 -8.47 9.99 17.47
C MET A 119 -9.32 9.86 18.74
N SER A 120 -10.65 9.78 18.62
CA SER A 120 -11.55 9.56 19.75
C SER A 120 -11.62 8.09 20.19
N THR A 121 -11.31 7.15 19.29
CA THR A 121 -11.26 5.69 19.56
C THR A 121 -9.85 5.17 19.85
N ALA A 122 -8.81 6.02 19.73
CA ALA A 122 -7.45 5.71 20.15
C ALA A 122 -7.41 5.52 21.67
N ARG A 123 -7.79 4.32 22.09
CA ARG A 123 -7.78 3.91 23.49
C ARG A 123 -6.30 3.78 23.92
N PRO A 124 -5.90 4.37 25.05
CA PRO A 124 -4.48 4.47 25.44
C PRO A 124 -3.85 3.15 25.94
N ASP A 125 -4.52 2.01 25.80
CA ASP A 125 -4.07 0.68 26.21
C ASP A 125 -3.24 -0.07 25.16
N HIS A 126 -3.15 0.45 23.93
CA HIS A 126 -2.11 0.01 22.99
C HIS A 126 -0.84 0.83 23.21
N GLU A 127 -0.06 0.46 24.23
CA GLU A 127 1.36 0.80 24.22
C GLU A 127 1.91 0.28 22.88
N PRO A 128 2.48 1.13 22.00
CA PRO A 128 3.13 0.65 20.79
C PRO A 128 4.16 -0.35 21.28
N THR A 129 3.94 -1.63 21.03
CA THR A 129 4.96 -2.64 21.29
C THR A 129 6.08 -2.29 20.32
N LEU A 130 6.97 -1.41 20.75
CA LEU A 130 8.26 -1.23 20.17
C LEU A 130 8.84 -2.64 20.24
N VAL A 131 8.82 -3.34 19.11
CA VAL A 131 9.62 -4.54 18.93
C VAL A 131 11.04 -4.03 19.08
N ARG A 132 11.49 -3.94 20.34
CA ARG A 132 12.84 -3.54 20.67
C ARG A 132 13.66 -4.64 20.03
N PRO A 133 14.49 -4.34 19.01
CA PRO A 133 15.35 -5.36 18.44
C PRO A 133 16.07 -5.99 19.63
N ALA A 134 15.98 -7.32 19.74
CA ALA A 134 16.60 -8.04 20.83
C ALA A 134 18.05 -7.53 20.95
N PRO A 135 18.51 -7.16 22.15
CA PRO A 135 19.89 -6.72 22.33
C PRO A 135 20.79 -7.73 21.63
N HIS A 136 21.48 -7.30 20.59
CA HIS A 136 22.36 -8.19 19.83
C HIS A 136 23.44 -8.64 20.81
N ASP A 137 23.31 -9.85 21.36
CA ASP A 137 24.29 -10.37 22.32
C ASP A 137 25.62 -10.55 21.59
N PRO A 138 26.67 -9.78 21.92
CA PRO A 138 27.97 -9.91 21.27
C PRO A 138 28.67 -11.22 21.63
N ARG A 139 28.22 -11.93 22.68
CA ARG A 139 28.90 -13.11 23.24
C ARG A 139 28.79 -14.37 22.40
N HIS A 140 27.89 -14.39 21.42
CA HIS A 140 27.75 -15.53 20.50
C HIS A 140 28.61 -15.42 19.22
N ARG A 141 29.46 -14.39 19.08
CA ARG A 141 30.32 -14.20 17.88
C ARG A 141 31.73 -14.80 18.03
N VAL A 142 32.03 -15.55 19.10
CA VAL A 142 33.38 -16.10 19.36
C VAL A 142 33.32 -17.60 19.67
N ALA A 143 32.90 -18.44 18.70
CA ALA A 143 33.06 -19.91 18.84
C ALA A 143 32.98 -20.70 17.52
N SER A 144 33.31 -20.09 16.37
CA SER A 144 33.39 -20.86 15.12
C SER A 144 34.32 -20.19 14.12
N ARG A 145 35.63 -20.32 14.38
CA ARG A 145 36.63 -20.37 13.32
C ARG A 145 37.41 -21.67 13.48
N PRO A 146 37.50 -22.51 12.43
CA PRO A 146 38.26 -23.75 12.47
C PRO A 146 39.76 -23.49 12.59
#